data_AF-A0A1Q7CSP8-F1
#
_entry.id   AF-A0A1Q7CSP8-F1
#
_cell.length_a   1.000
_cell.length_b   1.000
_cell.length_c   1.000
_cell.angle_alpha   90.00
_cell.angle_beta   90.00
_cell.angle_gamma   90.00
#
_symmetry.space_group_name_H-M   'P 1'
#
loop_
_entity.id
_entity.type
_entity.pdbx_description
1 polymer ?
#
loop_
_entity_poly.entity_id
_entity_poly.type
_entity_poly.pdbx_seq_one_letter_code
_entity_poly.pdbx_strand_id
1 'polypeptide(L)'
;MPTTSITYSYAGQISGAGIPSNGDVKTIQDFNAALGLCNGGTQSPVIFDADGSLLRALGLSPLIIGFSGTCKLDYQAGHIVSALVFLNGEFQDGVNDPTTSNYELTADQFDEAITHEMGHFSGLGHSQINLDLFKSGFAGNCPVDELAGLPIMFPVEFCQSRKSAGLPILAPDDVAWISKLCPHATFASNYGTISGFVFFSDGITHVQGLNVIARQVDDPSTPQDESKRVAVSVVSGFEFTGNPGQAITGDNTGGSQYGSRNPALIGYYEIPVTSGTYTVQTENVDSSFVGGSSVGPLDPPAITYGAYEYWHQYESAFDNPAQKDALTVQAGQKLSNINFILNQTPPRFDQFEDGEVRLESPPTPFLLRDPRELWPLVRLS
;
A
#
# COMPACT_ATOMS: atom_id res chain seq x y z
N MET A 1 17.92 -1.44 8.78
CA MET A 1 19.07 -0.52 8.85
C MET A 1 18.84 0.59 7.84
N PRO A 2 18.64 1.85 8.22
CA PRO A 2 18.43 2.93 7.25
C PRO A 2 19.70 3.12 6.42
N THR A 3 19.58 3.10 5.10
CA THR A 3 20.70 3.43 4.20
C THR A 3 20.53 4.77 3.50
N THR A 4 19.33 5.35 3.60
CA THR A 4 18.99 6.61 2.97
C THR A 4 18.40 7.59 3.97
N SER A 5 18.59 8.88 3.65
CA SER A 5 17.97 10.01 4.34
C SER A 5 17.30 10.89 3.29
N ILE A 6 16.04 11.26 3.55
CA ILE A 6 15.27 12.17 2.71
C ILE A 6 15.06 13.45 3.52
N THR A 7 15.38 14.58 2.91
CA THR A 7 15.17 15.90 3.52
C THR A 7 14.34 16.76 2.58
N TYR A 8 13.37 17.45 3.16
CA TYR A 8 12.53 18.39 2.44
C TYR A 8 12.98 19.81 2.80
N SER A 9 13.06 20.67 1.78
CA SER A 9 13.38 22.08 1.97
C SER A 9 12.18 22.92 1.55
N TYR A 10 11.81 23.89 2.39
CA TYR A 10 10.74 24.82 2.07
C TYR A 10 11.17 25.72 0.91
N ALA A 11 10.52 25.56 -0.24
CA ALA A 11 10.82 26.30 -1.46
C ALA A 11 10.13 27.68 -1.53
N GLY A 12 9.35 28.04 -0.51
CA GLY A 12 8.51 29.24 -0.50
C GLY A 12 7.02 28.90 -0.57
N GLN A 13 6.19 29.94 -0.49
CA GLN A 13 4.73 29.79 -0.56
C GLN A 13 4.31 29.28 -1.93
N ILE A 14 3.18 28.56 -1.98
CA ILE A 14 2.58 28.13 -3.26
C ILE A 14 2.28 29.40 -4.07
N SER A 15 2.72 29.44 -5.32
CA SER A 15 2.54 30.63 -6.16
C SER A 15 2.34 30.28 -7.63
N GLY A 16 1.40 30.97 -8.28
CA GLY A 16 1.07 30.68 -9.67
C GLY A 16 -0.24 31.31 -10.10
N ALA A 17 -0.60 31.11 -11.36
CA ALA A 17 -1.89 31.59 -11.88
C ALA A 17 -3.04 30.93 -11.11
N GLY A 18 -3.96 31.75 -10.59
CA GLY A 18 -5.10 31.26 -9.81
C GLY A 18 -4.82 30.99 -8.32
N ILE A 19 -3.58 31.20 -7.85
CA ILE A 19 -3.23 31.13 -6.43
C ILE A 19 -3.25 32.54 -5.83
N PRO A 20 -3.86 32.75 -4.65
CA PRO A 20 -3.79 34.00 -3.91
C PRO A 20 -2.34 34.46 -3.65
N SER A 21 -2.11 35.77 -3.55
CA SER A 21 -0.76 36.32 -3.41
C SER A 21 -0.03 35.91 -2.12
N ASN A 22 -0.77 35.47 -1.11
CA ASN A 22 -0.24 34.94 0.15
C ASN A 22 -0.02 33.41 0.11
N GLY A 23 -0.33 32.74 -1.01
CA GLY A 23 -0.16 31.30 -1.19
C GLY A 23 -1.19 30.44 -0.47
N ASP A 24 -2.16 31.03 0.24
CA ASP A 24 -3.19 30.27 0.93
C ASP A 24 -4.11 29.57 -0.07
N VAL A 25 -4.40 28.30 0.20
CA VAL A 25 -5.41 27.52 -0.54
C VAL A 25 -6.67 27.47 0.32
N LYS A 26 -7.72 28.24 -0.04
CA LYS A 26 -8.95 28.35 0.78
C LYS A 26 -10.20 27.86 0.08
N THR A 27 -10.17 27.83 -1.25
CA THR A 27 -11.31 27.46 -2.07
C THR A 27 -10.98 26.26 -2.95
N ILE A 28 -12.01 25.60 -3.46
CA ILE A 28 -11.87 24.55 -4.48
C ILE A 28 -11.10 25.09 -5.70
N GLN A 29 -11.29 26.37 -6.05
CA GLN A 29 -10.56 27.00 -7.15
C GLN A 29 -9.06 27.11 -6.86
N ASP A 30 -8.68 27.51 -5.65
CA ASP A 30 -7.27 27.58 -5.25
C ASP A 30 -6.65 26.17 -5.22
N PHE A 31 -7.40 25.17 -4.72
CA PHE A 31 -6.94 23.79 -4.68
C PHE A 31 -6.70 23.24 -6.09
N ASN A 32 -7.64 23.48 -7.01
CA ASN A 32 -7.48 23.10 -8.42
C ASN A 32 -6.28 23.80 -9.07
N ALA A 33 -6.00 25.05 -8.72
CA ALA A 33 -4.81 25.75 -9.20
C ALA A 33 -3.52 25.12 -8.63
N ALA A 34 -3.50 24.77 -7.34
CA ALA A 34 -2.36 24.10 -6.70
C ALA A 34 -2.11 22.71 -7.30
N LEU A 35 -3.17 21.94 -7.51
CA LEU A 35 -3.12 20.66 -8.20
C LEU A 35 -2.64 20.82 -9.66
N GLY A 36 -3.04 21.88 -10.35
CA GLY A 36 -2.54 22.22 -11.69
C GLY A 36 -1.03 22.47 -11.71
N LEU A 37 -0.49 23.20 -10.73
CA LEU A 37 0.96 23.41 -10.57
C LEU A 37 1.69 22.10 -10.30
N CYS A 38 1.08 21.23 -9.49
CA CYS A 38 1.59 19.90 -9.17
C CYS A 38 1.61 19.00 -10.41
N ASN A 39 0.50 18.86 -11.13
CA ASN A 39 0.40 18.07 -12.36
C ASN A 39 1.32 18.60 -13.47
N GLY A 40 1.56 19.91 -13.49
CA GLY A 40 2.55 20.55 -14.37
C GLY A 40 4.00 20.16 -14.05
N GLY A 41 4.28 19.66 -12.85
CA GLY A 41 5.63 19.37 -12.36
C GLY A 41 6.40 20.62 -11.94
N THR A 42 5.70 21.70 -11.61
CA THR A 42 6.34 22.99 -11.33
C THR A 42 6.55 23.25 -9.85
N GLN A 43 5.69 22.69 -9.00
CA GLN A 43 5.74 22.78 -7.55
C GLN A 43 5.25 21.47 -6.94
N SER A 44 5.66 21.20 -5.71
CA SER A 44 5.15 20.09 -4.89
C SER A 44 4.42 20.69 -3.67
N PRO A 45 3.10 20.93 -3.76
CA PRO A 45 2.36 21.64 -2.72
C PRO A 45 2.25 20.83 -1.42
N VAL A 46 2.41 21.51 -0.29
CA VAL A 46 2.06 20.98 1.04
C VAL A 46 0.99 21.90 1.61
N ILE A 47 -0.20 21.37 1.84
CA ILE A 47 -1.39 22.10 2.25
C ILE A 47 -1.78 21.62 3.65
N PHE A 48 -1.93 22.57 4.59
CA PHE A 48 -2.47 22.30 5.92
C PHE A 48 -3.82 23.01 6.06
N ASP A 49 -4.89 22.24 6.09
CA ASP A 49 -6.27 22.71 6.24
C ASP A 49 -6.62 22.80 7.72
N ALA A 50 -6.34 23.95 8.33
CA ALA A 50 -6.33 24.13 9.77
C ALA A 50 -7.65 23.80 10.49
N ASP A 51 -8.79 23.83 9.80
CA ASP A 51 -10.12 23.59 10.37
C ASP A 51 -10.95 22.56 9.60
N GLY A 52 -10.35 21.84 8.64
CA GLY A 52 -11.03 20.85 7.80
C GLY A 52 -12.05 21.44 6.80
N SER A 53 -12.17 22.76 6.68
CA SER A 53 -13.18 23.40 5.83
C SER A 53 -12.92 23.16 4.34
N LEU A 54 -11.65 23.12 3.91
CA LEU A 54 -11.30 22.82 2.53
C LEU A 54 -11.54 21.34 2.20
N LEU A 55 -11.20 20.42 3.10
CA LEU A 55 -11.47 18.99 2.96
C LEU A 55 -12.97 18.74 2.73
N ARG A 56 -13.82 19.36 3.56
CA ARG A 56 -15.29 19.29 3.40
C ARG A 56 -15.77 19.94 2.10
N ALA A 57 -15.16 21.05 1.68
CA ALA A 57 -15.49 21.69 0.41
C ALA A 57 -15.15 20.78 -0.79
N LEU A 58 -14.12 19.94 -0.68
CA LEU A 58 -13.77 18.91 -1.67
C LEU A 58 -14.74 17.71 -1.65
N GLY A 59 -15.67 17.65 -0.70
CA GLY A 59 -16.61 16.53 -0.56
C GLY A 59 -15.97 15.27 0.02
N LEU A 60 -14.81 15.40 0.66
CA LEU A 60 -14.08 14.29 1.27
C LEU A 60 -14.58 14.03 2.70
N SER A 61 -14.37 12.80 3.17
CA SER A 61 -14.76 12.39 4.53
C SER A 61 -13.96 13.17 5.57
N PRO A 62 -14.57 13.69 6.65
CA PRO A 62 -13.85 14.34 7.76
C PRO A 62 -12.92 13.38 8.51
N LEU A 63 -13.08 12.06 8.33
CA LEU A 63 -12.21 11.03 8.92
C LEU A 63 -10.84 10.92 8.25
N ILE A 64 -10.57 11.69 7.19
CA ILE A 64 -9.28 11.70 6.50
C ILE A 64 -8.33 12.63 7.25
N ILE A 65 -7.29 12.06 7.86
CA ILE A 65 -6.24 12.79 8.58
C ILE A 65 -5.34 13.54 7.60
N GLY A 66 -5.02 12.91 6.48
CA GLY A 66 -4.26 13.48 5.37
C GLY A 66 -4.45 12.66 4.11
N PHE A 67 -3.96 13.20 3.00
CA PHE A 67 -3.77 12.42 1.78
C PHE A 67 -2.62 13.00 0.97
N SER A 68 -1.97 12.13 0.22
CA SER A 68 -0.81 12.47 -0.58
C SER A 68 -0.80 11.68 -1.87
N GLY A 69 -0.17 12.25 -2.89
CA GLY A 69 -0.12 11.62 -4.20
C GLY A 69 0.99 12.18 -5.07
N THR A 70 1.56 11.29 -5.88
CA THR A 70 2.45 11.72 -6.97
C THR A 70 1.61 12.36 -8.07
N CYS A 71 2.00 13.57 -8.49
CA CYS A 71 1.28 14.32 -9.51
C CYS A 71 1.90 14.12 -10.89
N LYS A 72 3.22 14.18 -10.97
CA LYS A 72 3.97 14.03 -12.22
C LYS A 72 5.20 13.15 -12.00
N LEU A 73 5.37 12.19 -12.90
CA LEU A 73 6.51 11.28 -12.94
C LEU A 73 7.29 11.51 -14.23
N ASP A 74 8.61 11.39 -14.14
CA ASP A 74 9.46 11.17 -15.31
C ASP A 74 9.74 9.67 -15.40
N TYR A 75 8.96 8.97 -16.22
CA TYR A 75 9.10 7.51 -16.39
C TYR A 75 10.36 7.12 -17.17
N GLN A 76 10.99 8.03 -17.90
CA GLN A 76 12.23 7.74 -18.62
C GLN A 76 13.43 7.83 -17.68
N ALA A 77 13.45 8.86 -16.84
CA ALA A 77 14.50 9.06 -15.84
C ALA A 77 14.24 8.33 -14.52
N GLY A 78 13.04 7.78 -14.31
CA GLY A 78 12.68 6.98 -13.14
C GLY A 78 12.59 7.77 -11.84
N HIS A 79 12.05 9.01 -11.86
CA HIS A 79 11.89 9.81 -10.64
C HIS A 79 10.56 10.58 -10.59
N ILE A 80 10.16 10.92 -9.36
CA ILE A 80 9.02 11.78 -9.07
C ILE A 80 9.42 13.22 -9.35
N VAL A 81 8.67 13.90 -10.21
CA VAL A 81 8.89 15.33 -10.54
C VAL A 81 8.17 16.22 -9.53
N SER A 82 6.97 15.83 -9.13
CA SER A 82 6.16 16.55 -8.15
C SER A 82 5.16 15.63 -7.46
N ALA A 83 4.84 16.00 -6.22
CA ALA A 83 3.83 15.36 -5.39
C ALA A 83 3.09 16.41 -4.57
N LEU A 84 1.91 16.08 -4.08
CA LEU A 84 1.10 16.95 -3.23
C LEU A 84 0.82 16.23 -1.91
N VAL A 85 0.88 16.96 -0.81
CA VAL A 85 0.39 16.51 0.51
C VAL A 85 -0.68 17.48 0.98
N PHE A 86 -1.76 16.91 1.50
CA PHE A 86 -2.83 17.60 2.21
C PHE A 86 -2.93 17.03 3.62
N LEU A 87 -2.99 17.90 4.62
CA LEU A 87 -3.10 17.55 6.04
C LEU A 87 -4.33 18.23 6.62
N ASN A 88 -5.20 17.46 7.29
CA ASN A 88 -6.39 17.97 7.96
C ASN A 88 -6.06 18.37 9.40
N GLY A 89 -5.99 19.68 9.65
CA GLY A 89 -5.72 20.25 10.95
C GLY A 89 -6.88 20.15 11.95
N GLU A 90 -8.08 19.74 11.50
CA GLU A 90 -9.22 19.46 12.39
C GLU A 90 -8.87 18.42 13.47
N PHE A 91 -7.95 17.49 13.19
CA PHE A 91 -7.47 16.51 14.17
C PHE A 91 -6.55 17.07 15.27
N GLN A 92 -6.24 18.37 15.23
CA GLN A 92 -5.35 19.08 16.15
C GLN A 92 -5.98 20.40 16.65
N ASP A 93 -7.28 20.60 16.45
CA ASP A 93 -7.95 21.88 16.76
C ASP A 93 -8.39 21.96 18.24
N GLY A 94 -8.29 20.85 18.97
CA GLY A 94 -8.64 20.71 20.39
C GLY A 94 -10.11 20.35 20.63
N VAL A 95 -10.85 19.97 19.59
CA VAL A 95 -12.28 19.66 19.64
C VAL A 95 -12.51 18.17 19.34
N ASN A 96 -12.78 17.38 20.37
CA ASN A 96 -13.19 15.98 20.19
C ASN A 96 -14.72 15.85 20.31
N ASP A 97 -15.41 15.85 19.18
CA ASP A 97 -16.88 15.70 19.08
C ASP A 97 -17.28 14.61 18.06
N PRO A 98 -17.54 13.38 18.54
CA PRO A 98 -18.00 12.28 17.69
C PRO A 98 -19.32 12.54 16.95
N THR A 99 -20.14 13.49 17.39
CA THR A 99 -21.44 13.79 16.74
C THR A 99 -21.28 14.57 15.43
N THR A 100 -20.16 15.27 15.30
CA THR A 100 -19.76 16.02 14.08
C THR A 100 -18.64 15.32 13.32
N SER A 101 -18.21 14.14 13.78
CA SER A 101 -17.05 13.41 13.26
C SER A 101 -15.74 14.21 13.34
N ASN A 102 -15.64 15.11 14.31
CA ASN A 102 -14.39 15.77 14.67
C ASN A 102 -13.72 14.96 15.79
N TYR A 103 -12.53 14.44 15.52
CA TYR A 103 -11.78 13.58 16.42
C TYR A 103 -10.39 14.15 16.64
N GLU A 104 -9.86 14.00 17.85
CA GLU A 104 -8.53 14.49 18.19
C GLU A 104 -7.49 13.37 18.17
N LEU A 105 -6.34 13.64 17.56
CA LEU A 105 -5.15 12.82 17.66
C LEU A 105 -4.16 13.44 18.65
N THR A 106 -3.34 12.59 19.26
CA THR A 106 -2.17 13.13 19.98
C THR A 106 -1.18 13.76 18.99
N ALA A 107 -0.34 14.69 19.45
CA ALA A 107 0.70 15.28 18.60
C ALA A 107 1.62 14.22 17.98
N ASP A 108 1.96 13.16 18.72
CA ASP A 108 2.79 12.07 18.20
C ASP A 108 2.06 11.22 17.13
N GLN A 109 0.74 11.10 17.20
CA GLN A 109 -0.08 10.43 16.19
C GLN A 109 -0.20 11.28 14.91
N PHE A 110 -0.44 12.58 15.07
CA PHE A 110 -0.45 13.48 13.92
C PHE A 110 0.93 13.60 13.25
N ASP A 111 2.02 13.56 14.02
CA ASP A 111 3.39 13.42 13.49
C ASP A 111 3.55 12.14 12.65
N GLU A 112 2.89 11.04 13.04
CA GLU A 112 2.88 9.79 12.27
C GLU A 112 2.06 9.90 10.99
N ALA A 113 0.87 10.50 11.04
CA ALA A 113 0.08 10.79 9.85
C ALA A 113 0.85 11.69 8.87
N ILE A 114 1.52 12.74 9.35
CA ILE A 114 2.41 13.55 8.51
C ILE A 114 3.50 12.67 7.89
N THR A 115 4.14 11.81 8.68
CA THR A 115 5.22 10.93 8.19
C THR A 115 4.71 9.92 7.15
N HIS A 116 3.50 9.39 7.33
CA HIS A 116 2.79 8.54 6.38
C HIS A 116 2.57 9.26 5.04
N GLU A 117 1.99 10.47 5.08
CA GLU A 117 1.73 11.25 3.87
C GLU A 117 3.02 11.68 3.16
N MET A 118 4.07 11.96 3.92
CA MET A 118 5.40 12.23 3.35
C MET A 118 6.07 10.96 2.80
N GLY A 119 5.69 9.77 3.27
CA GLY A 119 6.04 8.48 2.68
C GLY A 119 5.43 8.34 1.28
N HIS A 120 4.13 8.59 1.13
CA HIS A 120 3.45 8.70 -0.17
C HIS A 120 4.07 9.76 -1.08
N PHE A 121 4.40 10.93 -0.52
CA PHE A 121 5.05 12.01 -1.26
C PHE A 121 6.42 11.58 -1.83
N SER A 122 7.12 10.68 -1.14
CA SER A 122 8.37 10.06 -1.58
C SER A 122 8.18 8.82 -2.47
N GLY A 123 6.96 8.37 -2.71
CA GLY A 123 6.66 7.23 -3.60
C GLY A 123 6.46 5.89 -2.90
N LEU A 124 6.32 5.84 -1.58
CA LEU A 124 5.86 4.62 -0.90
C LEU A 124 4.36 4.43 -1.10
N GLY A 125 3.93 3.20 -1.35
CA GLY A 125 2.52 2.82 -1.31
C GLY A 125 2.14 2.27 0.05
N HIS A 126 0.86 1.97 0.25
CA HIS A 126 0.45 1.23 1.44
C HIS A 126 1.00 -0.18 1.47
N SER A 127 1.16 -0.70 2.68
CA SER A 127 1.70 -2.04 2.97
C SER A 127 0.89 -2.72 4.06
N GLN A 128 0.78 -4.05 3.97
CA GLN A 128 0.07 -4.86 4.95
C GLN A 128 1.04 -5.82 5.64
N ILE A 129 1.18 -5.68 6.96
CA ILE A 129 1.88 -6.59 7.85
C ILE A 129 1.13 -6.60 9.19
N ASN A 130 1.11 -7.74 9.88
CA ASN A 130 0.45 -7.91 11.17
C ASN A 130 -1.06 -7.59 11.13
N LEU A 131 -1.72 -7.97 10.04
CA LEU A 131 -3.16 -7.73 9.82
C LEU A 131 -4.05 -8.27 10.96
N ASP A 132 -3.64 -9.35 11.62
CA ASP A 132 -4.35 -9.91 12.78
C ASP A 132 -4.58 -8.86 13.88
N LEU A 133 -3.66 -7.92 14.06
CA LEU A 133 -3.78 -6.85 15.04
C LEU A 133 -4.98 -5.95 14.71
N PHE A 134 -5.11 -5.52 13.45
CA PHE A 134 -6.26 -4.76 12.95
C PHE A 134 -7.56 -5.59 13.05
N LYS A 135 -7.53 -6.86 12.62
CA LYS A 135 -8.70 -7.75 12.62
C LYS A 135 -9.21 -8.12 14.01
N SER A 136 -8.35 -8.09 15.02
CA SER A 136 -8.74 -8.34 16.40
C SER A 136 -9.64 -7.25 16.99
N GLY A 137 -9.73 -6.07 16.32
CA GLY A 137 -10.44 -4.90 16.83
C GLY A 137 -9.69 -4.16 17.93
N PHE A 138 -8.39 -4.43 18.10
CA PHE A 138 -7.54 -3.65 18.98
C PHE A 138 -7.52 -2.19 18.51
N ALA A 139 -7.64 -1.23 19.44
CA ALA A 139 -7.48 0.18 19.14
C ALA A 139 -6.80 0.90 20.32
N GLY A 140 -6.00 1.92 20.03
CA GLY A 140 -5.14 2.54 21.03
C GLY A 140 -3.99 1.59 21.37
N ASN A 141 -3.89 1.09 22.61
CA ASN A 141 -2.69 0.46 23.20
C ASN A 141 -2.29 -0.94 22.66
N CYS A 142 -2.04 -1.07 21.36
CA CYS A 142 -1.62 -2.27 20.67
C CYS A 142 -0.37 -2.93 21.30
N PRO A 143 -0.26 -4.28 21.27
CA PRO A 143 0.93 -5.00 21.71
C PRO A 143 2.20 -4.51 21.00
N VAL A 144 3.25 -4.26 21.78
CA VAL A 144 4.46 -3.55 21.30
C VAL A 144 5.19 -4.31 20.20
N ASP A 145 5.19 -5.65 20.22
CA ASP A 145 5.90 -6.44 19.21
C ASP A 145 5.20 -6.43 17.85
N GLU A 146 3.86 -6.47 17.85
CA GLU A 146 3.05 -6.35 16.63
C GLU A 146 3.07 -4.92 16.10
N LEU A 147 3.00 -3.92 16.99
CA LEU A 147 3.14 -2.51 16.62
C LEU A 147 4.53 -2.23 16.02
N ALA A 148 5.60 -2.82 16.55
CA ALA A 148 6.96 -2.59 16.04
C ALA A 148 7.13 -3.00 14.57
N GLY A 149 6.46 -4.07 14.13
CA GLY A 149 6.43 -4.49 12.73
C GLY A 149 5.26 -3.94 11.91
N LEU A 150 4.32 -3.20 12.52
CA LEU A 150 3.24 -2.53 11.80
C LEU A 150 3.82 -1.34 11.01
N PRO A 151 3.76 -1.34 9.67
CA PRO A 151 4.34 -0.28 8.84
C PRO A 151 3.66 1.05 9.13
N ILE A 152 4.41 2.16 9.06
CA ILE A 152 3.75 3.47 9.07
C ILE A 152 2.85 3.62 7.85
N MET A 153 3.19 2.97 6.72
CA MET A 153 2.35 2.88 5.53
C MET A 153 1.17 1.89 5.65
N PHE A 154 0.77 1.46 6.85
CA PHE A 154 -0.47 0.70 7.01
C PHE A 154 -1.69 1.59 6.68
N PRO A 155 -2.73 1.10 5.97
CA PRO A 155 -3.78 1.97 5.41
C PRO A 155 -4.68 2.73 6.39
N VAL A 156 -4.60 2.43 7.69
CA VAL A 156 -5.43 3.03 8.73
C VAL A 156 -4.60 3.27 9.99
N GLU A 157 -4.86 4.40 10.64
CA GLU A 157 -4.31 4.68 11.97
C GLU A 157 -5.29 4.20 13.05
N PHE A 158 -4.85 3.27 13.89
CA PHE A 158 -5.71 2.67 14.92
C PHE A 158 -4.98 2.31 16.22
N CYS A 159 -3.64 2.27 16.22
CA CYS A 159 -2.83 2.04 17.40
C CYS A 159 -2.38 3.35 18.06
N GLN A 160 -1.79 3.25 19.26
CA GLN A 160 -0.96 4.32 19.82
C GLN A 160 0.24 4.57 18.89
N SER A 161 0.76 5.80 18.93
CA SER A 161 1.95 6.09 18.14
C SER A 161 3.13 5.22 18.55
N ARG A 162 3.91 4.80 17.56
CA ARG A 162 5.18 4.09 17.71
C ARG A 162 6.10 4.86 18.64
N LYS A 163 6.17 6.18 18.49
CA LYS A 163 6.97 7.05 19.37
C LYS A 163 6.51 6.96 20.84
N SER A 164 5.20 7.02 21.10
CA SER A 164 4.64 6.85 22.45
C SER A 164 4.87 5.44 23.01
N ALA A 165 4.98 4.42 22.16
CA ALA A 165 5.37 3.06 22.53
C ALA A 165 6.89 2.86 22.70
N GLY A 166 7.72 3.89 22.53
CA GLY A 166 9.18 3.81 22.63
C GLY A 166 9.86 3.16 21.41
N LEU A 167 9.18 3.15 20.27
CA LEU A 167 9.65 2.59 19.00
C LEU A 167 10.11 3.71 18.04
N PRO A 168 11.01 3.41 17.08
CA PRO A 168 11.28 4.31 15.97
C PRO A 168 10.02 4.55 15.14
N ILE A 169 9.85 5.78 14.63
CA ILE A 169 8.67 6.18 13.85
C ILE A 169 8.50 5.35 12.57
N LEU A 170 9.60 4.99 11.89
CA LEU A 170 9.56 4.10 10.73
C LEU A 170 9.69 2.64 11.18
N ALA A 171 8.86 1.76 10.62
CA ALA A 171 8.97 0.32 10.79
C ALA A 171 10.07 -0.27 9.88
N PRO A 172 10.50 -1.52 10.13
CA PRO A 172 11.48 -2.19 9.28
C PRO A 172 11.07 -2.24 7.80
N ASP A 173 9.79 -2.43 7.51
CA ASP A 173 9.23 -2.42 6.15
C ASP A 173 9.45 -1.07 5.45
N ASP A 174 9.02 0.03 6.08
CA ASP A 174 9.15 1.38 5.55
C ASP A 174 10.62 1.75 5.27
N VAL A 175 11.52 1.40 6.21
CA VAL A 175 12.96 1.65 6.09
C VAL A 175 13.57 0.84 4.94
N ALA A 176 13.12 -0.40 4.74
CA ALA A 176 13.62 -1.25 3.66
C ALA A 176 13.19 -0.74 2.28
N TRP A 177 11.92 -0.36 2.14
CA TRP A 177 11.38 0.14 0.87
C TRP A 177 11.92 1.53 0.50
N ILE A 178 12.01 2.46 1.45
CA ILE A 178 12.57 3.79 1.14
C ILE A 178 14.06 3.69 0.80
N SER A 179 14.79 2.77 1.45
CA SER A 179 16.18 2.47 1.13
C SER A 179 16.33 1.84 -0.26
N LYS A 180 15.36 1.03 -0.70
CA LYS A 180 15.36 0.42 -2.04
C LYS A 180 15.00 1.43 -3.13
N LEU A 181 14.02 2.30 -2.88
CA LEU A 181 13.54 3.31 -3.84
C LEU A 181 14.58 4.40 -4.10
N CYS A 182 15.25 4.85 -3.03
CA CYS A 182 16.27 5.88 -3.09
C CYS A 182 17.61 5.30 -2.59
N PRO A 183 18.29 4.40 -3.33
CA PRO A 183 19.44 3.68 -2.79
C PRO A 183 20.67 4.57 -2.62
N HIS A 184 21.27 4.52 -1.43
CA HIS A 184 22.63 5.03 -1.20
C HIS A 184 23.66 3.96 -1.57
N ALA A 185 24.94 4.35 -1.72
CA ALA A 185 26.04 3.44 -2.04
C ALA A 185 26.20 2.27 -1.03
N THR A 186 25.65 2.41 0.18
CA THR A 186 25.67 1.40 1.24
C THR A 186 24.46 0.47 1.24
N PHE A 187 23.52 0.59 0.29
CA PHE A 187 22.34 -0.29 0.23
C PHE A 187 22.74 -1.76 0.15
N ALA A 188 23.57 -2.10 -0.85
CA ALA A 188 24.02 -3.48 -1.08
C ALA A 188 24.91 -4.03 0.05
N SER A 189 25.52 -3.18 0.89
CA SER A 189 26.29 -3.64 2.05
C SER A 189 25.44 -3.85 3.30
N ASN A 190 24.16 -3.45 3.29
CA ASN A 190 23.23 -3.60 4.42
C ASN A 190 22.04 -4.49 4.12
N TYR A 191 21.64 -4.60 2.85
CA TYR A 191 20.48 -5.36 2.39
C TYR A 191 20.89 -6.49 1.45
N GLY A 192 20.26 -7.63 1.62
CA GLY A 192 20.08 -8.65 0.59
C GLY A 192 18.66 -8.59 0.04
N THR A 193 18.29 -9.60 -0.74
CA THR A 193 17.00 -9.62 -1.44
C THR A 193 16.45 -11.03 -1.54
N ILE A 194 15.16 -11.20 -1.25
CA ILE A 194 14.41 -12.45 -1.47
C ILE A 194 13.46 -12.22 -2.64
N SER A 195 13.45 -13.12 -3.62
CA SER A 195 12.66 -12.96 -4.85
C SER A 195 12.14 -14.28 -5.40
N GLY A 196 11.00 -14.20 -6.07
CA GLY A 196 10.39 -15.32 -6.77
C GLY A 196 9.06 -14.95 -7.39
N PHE A 197 8.23 -15.97 -7.57
CA PHE A 197 6.92 -15.86 -8.20
C PHE A 197 5.85 -16.56 -7.38
N VAL A 198 4.65 -16.02 -7.38
CA VAL A 198 3.46 -16.71 -6.87
C VAL A 198 2.72 -17.34 -8.03
N PHE A 199 2.48 -18.65 -7.96
CA PHE A 199 1.74 -19.42 -8.96
C PHE A 199 0.40 -19.92 -8.40
N PHE A 200 -0.58 -20.05 -9.28
CA PHE A 200 -1.76 -20.87 -9.01
C PHE A 200 -1.37 -22.35 -8.87
N SER A 201 -2.33 -23.18 -8.48
CA SER A 201 -2.15 -24.62 -8.25
C SER A 201 -1.72 -25.41 -9.49
N ASP A 202 -1.76 -24.81 -10.68
CA ASP A 202 -1.21 -25.41 -11.91
C ASP A 202 0.33 -25.32 -11.98
N GLY A 203 0.97 -24.54 -11.11
CA GLY A 203 2.41 -24.32 -11.09
C GLY A 203 2.96 -23.57 -12.30
N ILE A 204 2.08 -22.96 -13.11
CA ILE A 204 2.42 -22.32 -14.39
C ILE A 204 1.89 -20.88 -14.44
N THR A 205 0.65 -20.66 -14.01
CA THR A 205 -0.02 -19.36 -14.11
C THR A 205 0.33 -18.49 -12.91
N HIS A 206 0.70 -17.22 -13.16
CA HIS A 206 1.07 -16.28 -12.11
C HIS A 206 -0.13 -15.67 -11.38
N VAL A 207 0.01 -15.43 -10.08
CA VAL A 207 -0.96 -14.72 -9.23
C VAL A 207 -0.48 -13.30 -8.96
N GLN A 208 -1.23 -12.31 -9.40
CA GLN A 208 -1.04 -10.89 -9.02
C GLN A 208 -1.93 -10.53 -7.84
N GLY A 209 -1.46 -9.62 -6.98
CA GLY A 209 -2.28 -9.05 -5.91
C GLY A 209 -2.23 -9.81 -4.59
N LEU A 210 -1.28 -10.73 -4.41
CA LEU A 210 -1.10 -11.47 -3.17
C LEU A 210 0.00 -10.84 -2.32
N ASN A 211 -0.25 -10.59 -1.04
CA ASN A 211 0.75 -10.03 -0.15
C ASN A 211 1.77 -11.10 0.24
N VAL A 212 3.05 -10.84 0.00
CA VAL A 212 4.18 -11.70 0.35
C VAL A 212 4.96 -11.04 1.47
N ILE A 213 5.16 -11.73 2.59
CA ILE A 213 5.79 -11.19 3.79
C ILE A 213 7.02 -12.03 4.14
N ALA A 214 8.19 -11.40 4.21
CA ALA A 214 9.37 -11.99 4.84
C ALA A 214 9.42 -11.58 6.32
N ARG A 215 9.38 -12.55 7.23
CA ARG A 215 9.43 -12.36 8.68
C ARG A 215 10.72 -12.92 9.22
N GLN A 216 11.45 -12.15 10.03
CA GLN A 216 12.66 -12.66 10.69
C GLN A 216 12.29 -13.83 11.60
N VAL A 217 13.12 -14.87 11.62
CA VAL A 217 12.95 -15.99 12.54
C VAL A 217 13.22 -15.50 13.95
N ASP A 218 12.30 -15.83 14.84
CA ASP A 218 12.34 -15.54 16.27
C ASP A 218 13.59 -16.13 16.93
N ASP A 219 14.31 -15.32 17.70
CA ASP A 219 15.43 -15.74 18.52
C ASP A 219 14.94 -15.98 19.96
N PRO A 220 14.79 -17.25 20.40
CA PRO A 220 14.24 -17.56 21.72
C PRO A 220 15.14 -17.11 22.88
N SER A 221 16.33 -16.56 22.60
CA SER A 221 17.19 -15.93 23.61
C SER A 221 16.85 -14.48 23.90
N THR A 222 16.00 -13.84 23.10
CA THR A 222 15.49 -12.49 23.35
C THR A 222 14.06 -12.54 23.91
N PRO A 223 13.61 -11.51 24.63
CA PRO A 223 12.22 -11.42 25.09
C PRO A 223 11.27 -10.89 24.02
N GLN A 224 11.76 -10.63 22.81
CA GLN A 224 11.04 -9.94 21.73
C GLN A 224 10.63 -10.97 20.68
N ASP A 225 9.40 -10.89 20.16
CA ASP A 225 9.01 -11.72 19.02
C ASP A 225 9.52 -11.09 17.71
N GLU A 226 10.71 -11.47 17.23
CA GLU A 226 11.26 -10.87 16.00
C GLU A 226 10.39 -11.16 14.77
N SER A 227 9.63 -12.25 14.77
CA SER A 227 8.73 -12.59 13.66
C SER A 227 7.57 -11.62 13.51
N LYS A 228 7.20 -10.93 14.59
CA LYS A 228 6.20 -9.85 14.60
C LYS A 228 6.84 -8.48 14.43
N ARG A 229 8.06 -8.28 14.93
CA ARG A 229 8.75 -6.98 14.95
C ARG A 229 9.49 -6.65 13.66
N VAL A 230 10.12 -7.64 13.03
CA VAL A 230 10.99 -7.46 11.86
C VAL A 230 10.42 -8.22 10.69
N ALA A 231 9.60 -7.51 9.93
CA ALA A 231 8.99 -8.01 8.70
C ALA A 231 9.04 -6.96 7.61
N VAL A 232 9.11 -7.42 6.36
CA VAL A 232 9.04 -6.60 5.15
C VAL A 232 8.10 -7.32 4.17
N SER A 233 7.18 -6.60 3.53
CA SER A 233 6.21 -7.17 2.61
C SER A 233 6.20 -6.50 1.25
N VAL A 234 5.61 -7.19 0.29
CA VAL A 234 5.34 -6.69 -1.05
C VAL A 234 4.18 -7.46 -1.63
N VAL A 235 3.38 -6.81 -2.46
CA VAL A 235 2.33 -7.51 -3.19
C VAL A 235 2.88 -8.07 -4.50
N SER A 236 2.54 -9.32 -4.83
CA SER A 236 2.94 -9.95 -6.08
C SER A 236 2.45 -9.13 -7.28
N GLY A 237 3.34 -8.92 -8.23
CA GLY A 237 3.10 -8.05 -9.37
C GLY A 237 3.22 -6.56 -9.07
N PHE A 238 3.95 -6.15 -8.02
CA PHE A 238 4.19 -4.74 -7.70
C PHE A 238 4.81 -3.91 -8.85
N GLU A 239 5.52 -4.55 -9.78
CA GLU A 239 6.05 -3.89 -10.99
C GLU A 239 5.11 -3.99 -12.21
N PHE A 240 4.07 -4.82 -12.13
CA PHE A 240 3.10 -5.00 -13.19
C PHE A 240 1.96 -3.98 -13.05
N THR A 241 1.34 -3.63 -14.17
CA THR A 241 0.20 -2.72 -14.17
C THR A 241 -0.95 -3.23 -13.30
N GLY A 242 -1.58 -2.31 -12.58
CA GLY A 242 -2.77 -2.57 -11.78
C GLY A 242 -4.08 -2.51 -12.57
N ASN A 243 -5.19 -2.36 -11.84
CA ASN A 243 -6.54 -2.35 -12.39
C ASN A 243 -6.79 -1.34 -13.51
N PRO A 244 -7.73 -1.64 -14.44
CA PRO A 244 -8.49 -2.89 -14.61
C PRO A 244 -7.68 -4.04 -15.23
N GLY A 245 -6.34 -4.02 -15.14
CA GLY A 245 -5.39 -4.91 -15.80
C GLY A 245 -5.46 -6.41 -15.47
N GLN A 246 -6.59 -7.04 -15.77
CA GLN A 246 -6.63 -8.43 -16.23
C GLN A 246 -7.49 -8.52 -17.49
N ALA A 247 -6.93 -8.08 -18.62
CA ALA A 247 -7.37 -8.65 -19.90
C ALA A 247 -6.72 -10.04 -20.00
N ILE A 248 -7.51 -11.08 -19.79
CA ILE A 248 -7.14 -12.50 -19.97
C ILE A 248 -6.49 -12.75 -21.35
N THR A 249 -6.69 -11.84 -22.32
CA THR A 249 -6.16 -11.88 -23.69
C THR A 249 -4.77 -11.26 -23.90
N GLY A 250 -4.11 -10.74 -22.86
CA GLY A 250 -2.65 -10.59 -22.86
C GLY A 250 -2.05 -9.27 -23.37
N ASP A 251 -2.80 -8.19 -23.52
CA ASP A 251 -2.21 -6.85 -23.80
C ASP A 251 -2.36 -5.83 -22.66
N ASN A 252 -3.27 -6.08 -21.71
CA ASN A 252 -3.60 -5.20 -20.58
C ASN A 252 -3.67 -3.72 -20.98
N THR A 253 -4.21 -3.45 -22.18
CA THR A 253 -4.34 -2.10 -22.74
C THR A 253 -5.20 -1.19 -21.88
N GLY A 254 -6.14 -1.75 -21.11
CA GLY A 254 -6.99 -1.02 -20.18
C GLY A 254 -6.40 -0.74 -18.81
N GLY A 255 -5.28 -1.37 -18.41
CA GLY A 255 -4.72 -1.27 -17.05
C GLY A 255 -4.22 0.13 -16.65
N SER A 256 -3.81 0.31 -15.38
CA SER A 256 -3.25 1.56 -14.87
C SER A 256 -2.15 2.11 -15.79
N GLN A 257 -2.10 3.43 -16.01
CA GLN A 257 -1.01 4.04 -16.78
C GLN A 257 0.39 3.80 -16.16
N TYR A 258 0.41 3.41 -14.89
CA TYR A 258 1.62 3.03 -14.15
C TYR A 258 1.87 1.52 -14.21
N GLY A 259 3.12 1.12 -13.96
CA GLY A 259 3.57 -0.27 -13.98
C GLY A 259 3.83 -0.81 -15.39
N SER A 260 4.66 -1.83 -15.46
CA SER A 260 5.04 -2.52 -16.69
C SER A 260 3.87 -3.30 -17.28
N ARG A 261 3.85 -3.44 -18.61
CA ARG A 261 2.94 -4.35 -19.35
C ARG A 261 3.57 -5.70 -19.65
N ASN A 262 4.77 -5.99 -19.13
CA ASN A 262 5.43 -7.28 -19.32
C ASN A 262 4.73 -8.39 -18.51
N PRO A 263 4.07 -9.38 -19.13
CA PRO A 263 3.35 -10.44 -18.42
C PRO A 263 4.24 -11.29 -17.51
N ALA A 264 5.56 -11.28 -17.73
CA ALA A 264 6.52 -11.93 -16.85
C ALA A 264 6.59 -11.31 -15.45
N LEU A 265 5.92 -10.18 -15.18
CA LEU A 265 5.91 -9.52 -13.87
C LEU A 265 4.64 -9.77 -13.05
N ILE A 266 3.59 -10.39 -13.59
CA ILE A 266 2.27 -10.54 -12.94
C ILE A 266 2.38 -11.13 -11.51
N GLY A 267 3.15 -12.20 -11.34
CA GLY A 267 3.32 -12.85 -10.04
C GLY A 267 4.66 -12.58 -9.38
N TYR A 268 5.47 -11.70 -9.97
CA TYR A 268 6.82 -11.43 -9.49
C TYR A 268 6.79 -10.67 -8.17
N TYR A 269 7.66 -11.06 -7.25
CA TYR A 269 7.86 -10.32 -6.01
C TYR A 269 9.35 -10.22 -5.68
N GLU A 270 9.73 -9.13 -5.01
CA GLU A 270 11.10 -8.91 -4.57
C GLU A 270 11.15 -8.07 -3.29
N ILE A 271 11.63 -8.67 -2.19
CA ILE A 271 11.62 -8.07 -0.85
C ILE A 271 13.07 -7.75 -0.42
N PRO A 272 13.40 -6.47 -0.15
CA PRO A 272 14.67 -6.11 0.46
C PRO A 272 14.67 -6.47 1.95
N VAL A 273 15.66 -7.24 2.40
CA VAL A 273 15.81 -7.61 3.82
C VAL A 273 17.23 -7.37 4.29
N THR A 274 17.42 -7.06 5.58
CA THR A 274 18.76 -7.03 6.17
C THR A 274 19.35 -8.44 6.26
N SER A 275 20.65 -8.57 6.56
CA SER A 275 21.21 -9.88 6.86
C SER A 275 20.47 -10.53 8.03
N GLY A 276 20.09 -11.80 7.87
CA GLY A 276 19.31 -12.51 8.88
C GLY A 276 18.73 -13.81 8.34
N THR A 277 17.97 -14.51 9.18
CA THR A 277 17.23 -15.70 8.80
C THR A 277 15.75 -15.38 8.82
N TYR A 278 15.04 -15.74 7.75
CA TYR A 278 13.66 -15.36 7.51
C TYR A 278 12.78 -16.58 7.18
N THR A 279 11.50 -16.48 7.50
CA THR A 279 10.45 -17.28 6.85
C THR A 279 9.67 -16.37 5.91
N VAL A 280 9.14 -16.92 4.83
CA VAL A 280 8.34 -16.16 3.86
C VAL A 280 6.97 -16.78 3.77
N GLN A 281 5.94 -15.95 3.80
CA GLN A 281 4.55 -16.37 3.72
C GLN A 281 3.78 -15.52 2.73
N THR A 282 2.65 -16.04 2.27
CA THR A 282 1.65 -15.32 1.50
C THR A 282 0.37 -15.13 2.30
N GLU A 283 -0.37 -14.05 2.00
CA GLU A 283 -1.73 -13.83 2.48
C GLU A 283 -2.52 -12.96 1.50
N ASN A 284 -3.85 -13.01 1.58
CA ASN A 284 -4.67 -12.03 0.88
C ASN A 284 -4.46 -10.62 1.47
N VAL A 285 -4.42 -9.62 0.59
CA VAL A 285 -4.67 -8.24 1.00
C VAL A 285 -6.09 -8.14 1.57
N ASP A 286 -6.27 -7.38 2.65
CA ASP A 286 -7.57 -7.24 3.28
C ASP A 286 -8.58 -6.57 2.34
N SER A 287 -9.76 -7.18 2.19
CA SER A 287 -10.78 -6.70 1.24
C SER A 287 -11.33 -5.31 1.57
N SER A 288 -11.10 -4.79 2.78
CA SER A 288 -11.49 -3.41 3.16
C SER A 288 -10.50 -2.36 2.69
N PHE A 289 -9.28 -2.75 2.28
CA PHE A 289 -8.26 -1.84 1.77
C PHE A 289 -8.53 -1.52 0.30
N VAL A 290 -9.41 -0.52 0.09
CA VAL A 290 -9.87 -0.06 -1.22
C VAL A 290 -9.71 1.45 -1.38
N GLY A 291 -9.71 1.94 -2.62
CA GLY A 291 -9.63 3.36 -2.95
C GLY A 291 -8.39 4.03 -2.35
N GLY A 292 -8.61 5.11 -1.60
CA GLY A 292 -7.53 5.85 -0.93
C GLY A 292 -6.72 5.00 0.04
N SER A 293 -7.32 3.94 0.62
CA SER A 293 -6.67 3.00 1.55
C SER A 293 -6.22 1.70 0.86
N SER A 294 -6.16 1.66 -0.47
CA SER A 294 -5.77 0.45 -1.20
C SER A 294 -4.32 0.05 -0.97
N VAL A 295 -4.08 -1.27 -0.94
CA VAL A 295 -2.74 -1.86 -0.98
C VAL A 295 -2.56 -2.45 -2.37
N GLY A 296 -1.70 -1.81 -3.17
CA GLY A 296 -1.58 -2.08 -4.60
C GLY A 296 -1.00 -3.47 -4.91
N PRO A 297 -1.02 -3.91 -6.19
CA PRO A 297 -1.41 -3.12 -7.37
C PRO A 297 -2.90 -3.21 -7.75
N LEU A 298 -3.71 -4.00 -7.04
CA LEU A 298 -5.12 -4.23 -7.36
C LEU A 298 -6.05 -3.50 -6.37
N ASP A 299 -7.03 -2.76 -6.90
CA ASP A 299 -8.08 -2.06 -6.14
C ASP A 299 -9.46 -2.18 -6.86
N PRO A 300 -10.41 -2.98 -6.34
CA PRO A 300 -10.35 -3.68 -5.06
C PRO A 300 -9.33 -4.84 -5.07
N PRO A 301 -8.86 -5.26 -3.89
CA PRO A 301 -7.99 -6.43 -3.75
C PRO A 301 -8.61 -7.71 -4.32
N ALA A 302 -7.79 -8.53 -4.97
CA ALA A 302 -8.21 -9.84 -5.46
C ALA A 302 -8.24 -10.86 -4.31
N ILE A 303 -9.35 -11.59 -4.18
CA ILE A 303 -9.45 -12.71 -3.23
C ILE A 303 -8.92 -13.97 -3.90
N THR A 304 -7.84 -14.52 -3.36
CA THR A 304 -7.26 -15.79 -3.81
C THR A 304 -7.56 -16.89 -2.79
N TYR A 305 -8.14 -18.01 -3.25
CA TYR A 305 -8.30 -19.21 -2.42
C TYR A 305 -6.96 -19.88 -2.19
N GLY A 306 -6.69 -20.40 -0.99
CA GLY A 306 -5.38 -20.97 -0.66
C GLY A 306 -4.27 -19.92 -0.52
N ALA A 307 -4.62 -18.63 -0.45
CA ALA A 307 -3.70 -17.51 -0.33
C ALA A 307 -2.74 -17.55 0.87
N TYR A 308 -3.05 -18.33 1.91
CA TYR A 308 -2.19 -18.46 3.08
C TYR A 308 -1.29 -19.68 2.91
N GLU A 309 -0.01 -19.43 2.74
CA GLU A 309 0.99 -20.48 2.57
C GLU A 309 2.35 -19.97 3.01
N TYR A 310 3.11 -20.80 3.71
CA TYR A 310 4.54 -20.57 3.93
C TYR A 310 5.36 -21.24 2.85
N TRP A 311 6.46 -20.58 2.48
CA TRP A 311 7.44 -21.16 1.58
C TRP A 311 8.25 -22.26 2.28
N HIS A 312 8.46 -23.37 1.58
CA HIS A 312 9.45 -24.39 1.94
C HIS A 312 10.15 -24.98 0.70
N GLN A 313 11.22 -25.76 0.85
CA GLN A 313 12.03 -26.22 -0.29
C GLN A 313 11.34 -27.24 -1.23
N TYR A 314 10.13 -27.70 -0.88
CA TYR A 314 9.39 -28.78 -1.55
C TYR A 314 8.00 -28.32 -2.01
N GLU A 315 7.91 -27.07 -2.47
CA GLU A 315 6.66 -26.44 -2.95
C GLU A 315 5.88 -27.29 -3.95
N SER A 316 4.58 -27.40 -3.71
CA SER A 316 3.63 -28.03 -4.61
C SER A 316 2.20 -27.61 -4.30
N ALA A 317 1.30 -27.77 -5.26
CA ALA A 317 -0.13 -27.53 -5.07
C ALA A 317 -0.86 -28.52 -4.12
N PHE A 318 -0.12 -29.37 -3.39
CA PHE A 318 -0.66 -30.40 -2.50
C PHE A 318 0.12 -30.55 -1.17
N ASP A 319 0.95 -29.57 -0.81
CA ASP A 319 1.75 -29.63 0.41
C ASP A 319 0.99 -29.09 1.64
N ASN A 320 1.69 -29.04 2.78
CA ASN A 320 1.14 -28.49 4.00
C ASN A 320 1.43 -26.99 4.04
N PRO A 321 0.42 -26.10 3.94
CA PRO A 321 0.65 -24.66 3.88
C PRO A 321 1.25 -24.06 5.16
N ALA A 322 1.25 -24.81 6.27
CA ALA A 322 1.89 -24.40 7.53
C ALA A 322 3.37 -24.82 7.63
N GLN A 323 3.87 -25.65 6.72
CA GLN A 323 5.27 -26.04 6.69
C GLN A 323 6.12 -24.88 6.17
N LYS A 324 7.23 -24.57 6.85
CA LYS A 324 8.08 -23.44 6.50
C LYS A 324 9.55 -23.79 6.65
N ASP A 325 10.35 -23.40 5.68
CA ASP A 325 11.81 -23.49 5.76
C ASP A 325 12.43 -22.11 6.01
N ALA A 326 13.57 -22.10 6.68
CA ALA A 326 14.30 -20.90 7.01
C ALA A 326 15.24 -20.49 5.86
N LEU A 327 15.20 -19.21 5.48
CA LEU A 327 16.04 -18.60 4.45
C LEU A 327 17.07 -17.67 5.11
N THR A 328 18.34 -18.03 5.05
CA THR A 328 19.43 -17.15 5.52
C THR A 328 19.90 -16.25 4.39
N VAL A 329 19.79 -14.95 4.60
CA VAL A 329 20.18 -13.89 3.66
C VAL A 329 21.37 -13.12 4.21
N GLN A 330 22.34 -12.83 3.37
CA GLN A 330 23.47 -11.93 3.64
C GLN A 330 23.33 -10.63 2.84
N ALA A 331 23.98 -9.56 3.32
CA ALA A 331 24.05 -8.31 2.58
C ALA A 331 24.67 -8.52 1.19
N GLY A 332 24.06 -7.92 0.17
CA GLY A 332 24.44 -8.04 -1.23
C GLY A 332 24.04 -9.37 -1.88
N GLN A 333 23.48 -10.32 -1.10
CA GLN A 333 22.99 -11.59 -1.62
C GLN A 333 21.59 -11.41 -2.23
N LYS A 334 21.40 -11.99 -3.41
CA LYS A 334 20.07 -12.21 -4.00
C LYS A 334 19.70 -13.68 -3.88
N LEU A 335 18.71 -13.98 -3.04
CA LEU A 335 18.01 -15.27 -3.05
C LEU A 335 16.88 -15.18 -4.07
N SER A 336 16.91 -16.07 -5.05
CA SER A 336 15.93 -16.17 -6.13
C SER A 336 15.36 -17.58 -6.20
N ASN A 337 14.27 -17.74 -6.96
CA ASN A 337 13.52 -18.99 -7.08
C ASN A 337 12.87 -19.42 -5.76
N ILE A 338 12.52 -18.45 -4.91
CA ILE A 338 11.65 -18.66 -3.76
C ILE A 338 10.22 -18.54 -4.29
N ASN A 339 9.73 -19.57 -4.96
CA ASN A 339 8.43 -19.54 -5.63
C ASN A 339 7.36 -20.15 -4.73
N PHE A 340 6.12 -19.71 -4.82
CA PHE A 340 4.96 -20.34 -4.17
C PHE A 340 4.11 -21.06 -5.20
N ILE A 341 3.60 -22.26 -4.89
CA ILE A 341 2.60 -22.94 -5.72
C ILE A 341 1.37 -23.17 -4.86
N LEU A 342 0.45 -22.19 -4.89
CA LEU A 342 -0.66 -22.15 -3.96
C LEU A 342 -1.51 -23.42 -4.00
N ASN A 343 -1.93 -23.87 -2.83
CA ASN A 343 -2.84 -24.99 -2.66
C ASN A 343 -4.30 -24.66 -3.05
N GLN A 344 -4.99 -25.60 -3.71
CA GLN A 344 -6.46 -25.58 -3.92
C GLN A 344 -7.04 -24.30 -4.57
N THR A 345 -6.25 -23.60 -5.38
CA THR A 345 -6.77 -22.48 -6.15
C THR A 345 -7.78 -23.00 -7.20
N PRO A 346 -8.89 -22.30 -7.42
CA PRO A 346 -9.80 -22.66 -8.50
C PRO A 346 -9.03 -22.56 -9.82
N PRO A 347 -9.25 -23.50 -10.74
CA PRO A 347 -8.66 -23.37 -12.04
C PRO A 347 -9.25 -22.13 -12.72
N ARG A 348 -8.38 -21.42 -13.44
CA ARG A 348 -8.62 -20.11 -14.09
C ARG A 348 -10.00 -20.04 -14.78
N PHE A 349 -10.66 -18.87 -14.82
CA PHE A 349 -11.97 -18.76 -15.49
C PHE A 349 -11.88 -19.02 -17.01
N ASP A 350 -10.70 -18.82 -17.60
CA ASP A 350 -10.37 -18.94 -19.02
C ASP A 350 -10.28 -20.38 -19.58
N GLN A 351 -10.26 -21.43 -18.74
CA GLN A 351 -10.47 -22.83 -19.20
C GLN A 351 -11.95 -23.09 -19.53
N PHE A 352 -12.85 -22.17 -19.17
CA PHE A 352 -14.25 -22.18 -19.59
C PHE A 352 -14.54 -21.15 -20.69
N GLU A 353 -13.54 -20.36 -21.11
CA GLU A 353 -13.66 -19.41 -22.22
C GLU A 353 -13.10 -20.06 -23.49
N ASP A 354 -13.97 -20.71 -24.28
CA ASP A 354 -13.68 -20.75 -25.71
C ASP A 354 -13.84 -19.32 -26.26
N GLY A 355 -13.05 -18.96 -27.27
CA GLY A 355 -13.13 -17.64 -27.89
C GLY A 355 -14.44 -17.37 -28.64
N GLU A 356 -15.48 -18.18 -28.46
CA GLU A 356 -16.74 -18.14 -29.20
C GLU A 356 -17.95 -17.76 -28.34
N VAL A 357 -17.96 -18.05 -27.02
CA VAL A 357 -19.10 -17.71 -26.16
C VAL A 357 -19.01 -16.27 -25.65
N ARG A 358 -19.56 -15.34 -26.44
CA ARG A 358 -20.08 -14.09 -25.87
C ARG A 358 -21.38 -14.40 -25.14
N LEU A 359 -21.37 -14.37 -23.81
CA LEU A 359 -22.60 -14.23 -23.03
C LEU A 359 -23.16 -12.82 -23.30
N GLU A 360 -23.99 -12.70 -24.34
CA GLU A 360 -24.93 -11.59 -24.41
C GLU A 360 -25.86 -11.72 -23.20
N SER A 361 -25.76 -10.80 -22.24
CA SER A 361 -26.75 -10.69 -21.17
C SER A 361 -28.14 -10.66 -21.82
N PRO A 362 -29.01 -11.66 -21.57
CA PRO A 362 -30.37 -11.55 -22.05
C PRO A 362 -30.98 -10.30 -21.42
N PRO A 363 -31.82 -9.53 -22.15
CA PRO A 363 -32.50 -8.39 -21.57
C PRO A 363 -33.21 -8.87 -20.30
N THR A 364 -32.87 -8.23 -19.18
CA THR A 364 -33.35 -8.57 -17.84
C THR A 364 -34.82 -8.99 -17.87
N PRO A 365 -35.17 -10.21 -17.41
CA PRO A 365 -36.57 -10.57 -17.28
C PRO A 365 -37.24 -9.66 -16.25
N PHE A 366 -38.47 -9.28 -16.56
CA PHE A 366 -39.39 -8.51 -15.74
C PHE A 366 -39.40 -9.04 -14.29
N LEU A 367 -38.83 -8.30 -13.33
CA LEU A 367 -38.95 -8.56 -11.90
C LEU A 367 -39.69 -7.41 -11.21
N LEU A 368 -40.58 -7.79 -10.28
CA LEU A 368 -41.52 -6.92 -9.58
C LEU A 368 -40.82 -5.80 -8.79
N ARG A 369 -41.30 -4.58 -9.00
CA ARG A 369 -40.91 -3.35 -8.30
C ARG A 369 -41.25 -3.43 -6.81
N ASP A 370 -40.25 -3.34 -5.93
CA ASP A 370 -40.47 -2.95 -4.52
C ASP A 370 -40.67 -1.42 -4.45
N PRO A 371 -41.76 -0.88 -3.88
CA PRO A 371 -42.05 0.55 -3.91
C PRO A 371 -41.27 1.42 -2.92
N ARG A 372 -40.22 0.92 -2.24
CA ARG A 372 -39.64 1.61 -1.06
C ARG A 372 -38.17 2.04 -1.14
N GLU A 373 -37.55 2.05 -2.31
CA GLU A 373 -36.25 2.70 -2.48
C GLU A 373 -36.40 4.18 -2.87
N LEU A 374 -35.79 5.05 -2.07
CA LEU A 374 -35.41 6.42 -2.43
C LEU A 374 -33.89 6.55 -2.27
N TRP A 375 -33.18 6.46 -3.39
CA TRP A 375 -31.86 7.07 -3.59
C TRP A 375 -31.99 8.17 -4.65
N PRO A 376 -31.13 9.20 -4.60
CA PRO A 376 -30.01 9.13 -5.53
C PRO A 376 -28.66 9.57 -4.92
N LEU A 377 -27.69 8.69 -5.14
CA LEU A 377 -26.27 9.00 -5.31
C LEU A 377 -26.09 10.03 -6.44
N VAL A 378 -25.41 11.12 -6.15
CA VAL A 378 -24.77 11.97 -7.17
C VAL A 378 -23.32 11.53 -7.29
N ARG A 379 -22.95 11.01 -8.47
CA ARG A 379 -21.55 10.84 -8.89
C ARG A 379 -21.05 12.19 -9.42
N LEU A 380 -19.85 12.59 -9.03
CA LEU A 380 -19.08 13.60 -9.75
C LEU A 380 -17.91 12.90 -10.45
N SER A 381 -17.76 13.26 -11.72
CA SER A 381 -16.70 12.90 -12.66
C SER A 381 -15.38 13.59 -12.35
#